data_AF-A0A238UPU4-F1
#
_entry.id   AF-A0A238UPU4-F1
#
_cell.length_a   1.000
_cell.length_b   1.000
_cell.length_c   1.000
_cell.angle_alpha   90.00
_cell.angle_beta   90.00
_cell.angle_gamma   90.00
#
_symmetry.space_group_name_H-M   'P 1'
#
loop_
_entity.id
_entity.type
_entity.pdbx_description
1 polymer ?
#
loop_
_entity_poly.entity_id
_entity_poly.type
_entity_poly.pdbx_seq_one_letter_code
_entity_poly.pdbx_strand_id
1 'polypeptide(L)'
;MDSPLTTPDERRPFSGRPARGDVPVPAPGILVPDCPVTVGGRPDLVRLRQLAREGITVLVGDEAPHPRLPEALPGDLPIAVHRIADLDGGPTLPNALGARPDEIWVLRPDAYVAAVLPRVADVAPAVARLLGRAVPSRVPA
;
A
#
# COMPACT_ATOMS: atom_id res chain seq x y z
N MET A 1 14.76 -11.52 -2.83
CA MET A 1 13.83 -10.44 -2.52
C MET A 1 12.52 -10.81 -3.22
N ASP A 2 12.02 -11.99 -2.85
CA ASP A 2 11.05 -12.74 -3.65
C ASP A 2 9.99 -13.23 -2.69
N SER A 3 9.30 -12.28 -2.06
CA SER A 3 8.14 -12.66 -1.27
C SER A 3 7.04 -13.06 -2.26
N PRO A 4 6.46 -14.26 -2.17
CA PRO A 4 5.33 -14.63 -3.02
C PRO A 4 4.12 -13.74 -2.79
N LEU A 5 4.12 -12.98 -1.68
CA LEU A 5 3.05 -12.07 -1.24
C LEU A 5 3.15 -10.67 -1.85
N THR A 6 4.22 -10.33 -2.58
CA THR A 6 4.34 -9.04 -3.27
C THR A 6 3.87 -9.14 -4.72
N THR A 7 3.23 -8.09 -5.22
CA THR A 7 2.92 -7.94 -6.66
C THR A 7 4.01 -7.09 -7.31
N PRO A 8 4.72 -7.59 -8.35
CA PRO A 8 5.73 -6.81 -9.05
C PRO A 8 5.16 -5.54 -9.69
N ASP A 9 5.96 -4.47 -9.73
CA ASP A 9 5.64 -3.21 -10.42
C ASP A 9 6.80 -2.82 -11.35
N GLU A 10 6.54 -2.82 -12.67
CA GLU A 10 7.54 -2.48 -13.69
C GLU A 10 7.98 -1.01 -13.62
N ARG A 11 7.15 -0.12 -13.05
CA ARG A 11 7.48 1.30 -12.88
C ARG A 11 8.37 1.55 -11.67
N ARG A 12 8.50 0.56 -10.78
CA ARG A 12 9.30 0.61 -9.54
C ARG A 12 10.21 -0.62 -9.43
N PRO A 13 11.15 -0.80 -10.38
CA PRO A 13 12.08 -1.91 -10.31
C PRO A 13 12.94 -1.81 -9.04
N PHE A 14 13.23 -2.96 -8.44
CA PHE A 14 14.14 -3.00 -7.31
C PHE A 14 15.55 -2.57 -7.75
N SER A 15 16.02 -1.41 -7.27
CA SER A 15 17.30 -0.84 -7.67
C SER A 15 18.51 -1.35 -6.87
N GLY A 16 18.35 -2.42 -6.08
CA GLY A 16 19.37 -2.90 -5.15
C GLY A 16 19.25 -2.28 -3.76
N ARG A 17 20.09 -2.76 -2.82
CA ARG A 17 20.18 -2.18 -1.48
C ARG A 17 20.85 -0.81 -1.60
N PRO A 18 20.25 0.29 -1.09
CA PRO A 18 20.90 1.59 -1.08
C PRO A 18 22.25 1.53 -0.36
N ALA A 19 23.10 2.53 -0.59
CA ALA A 19 24.29 2.72 0.23
C ALA A 19 23.88 2.77 1.72
N ARG A 20 24.75 2.27 2.59
CA ARG A 20 24.46 2.20 4.03
C ARG A 20 24.20 3.63 4.55
N GLY A 21 22.94 3.93 4.90
CA GLY A 21 22.51 5.24 5.38
C GLY A 21 21.34 5.85 4.58
N ASP A 22 21.12 5.39 3.35
CA ASP A 22 20.04 5.90 2.50
C ASP A 22 18.73 5.14 2.72
N VAL A 23 17.62 5.87 2.71
CA VAL A 23 16.27 5.30 2.79
C VAL A 23 15.93 4.66 1.43
N PRO A 24 15.58 3.37 1.38
CA PRO A 24 15.20 2.72 0.13
C PRO A 24 13.97 3.39 -0.49
N VAL A 25 13.97 3.51 -1.81
CA VAL A 25 12.79 3.98 -2.56
C VAL A 25 11.61 3.03 -2.28
N PRO A 26 10.45 3.55 -1.85
CA PRO A 26 9.29 2.70 -1.60
C PRO A 26 8.82 1.97 -2.86
N ALA A 27 8.74 0.65 -2.74
CA ALA A 27 8.37 -0.30 -3.78
C ALA A 27 7.85 -1.59 -3.12
N PRO A 28 7.17 -2.48 -3.86
CA PRO A 28 6.77 -3.79 -3.33
C PRO A 28 7.93 -4.54 -2.65
N GLY A 29 7.71 -5.02 -1.43
CA GLY A 29 8.72 -5.70 -0.61
C GLY A 29 9.59 -4.78 0.24
N ILE A 30 9.40 -3.46 0.16
CA ILE A 30 10.13 -2.46 0.95
C ILE A 30 9.25 -1.96 2.12
N LEU A 31 9.89 -1.70 3.26
CA LEU A 31 9.24 -1.08 4.41
C LEU A 31 8.83 0.35 4.06
N VAL A 32 7.57 0.71 4.31
CA VAL A 32 7.04 2.05 4.01
C VAL A 32 7.76 3.13 4.85
N PRO A 33 7.93 4.37 4.37
CA PRO A 33 8.45 5.48 5.18
C PRO A 33 7.57 5.73 6.41
N ASP A 34 8.18 6.19 7.51
CA ASP A 34 7.45 6.52 8.75
C ASP A 34 7.05 7.99 8.82
N CYS A 35 6.33 8.44 7.79
CA CYS A 35 5.87 9.82 7.68
C CYS A 35 4.68 10.11 8.63
N PRO A 36 4.50 11.39 9.03
CA PRO A 36 3.32 11.81 9.75
C PRO A 36 2.07 11.63 8.89
N VAL A 37 0.95 11.27 9.52
CA VAL A 37 -0.39 11.20 8.92
C VAL A 37 -1.43 11.75 9.89
N THR A 38 -2.56 12.19 9.38
CA THR A 38 -3.73 12.61 10.16
C THR A 38 -4.91 11.73 9.79
N VAL A 39 -5.45 10.96 10.74
CA VAL A 39 -6.62 10.12 10.51
C VAL A 39 -7.83 10.76 11.16
N GLY A 40 -8.86 11.05 10.35
CA GLY A 40 -10.12 11.63 10.84
C GLY A 40 -10.73 10.79 11.98
N GLY A 41 -11.01 11.43 13.12
CA GLY A 41 -11.57 10.76 14.30
C GLY A 41 -10.59 9.86 15.08
N ARG A 42 -9.31 9.77 14.68
CA ARG A 42 -8.28 8.95 15.33
C ARG A 42 -7.00 9.76 15.56
N PRO A 43 -7.01 10.72 16.51
CA PRO A 43 -5.85 11.58 16.78
C PRO A 43 -4.65 10.82 17.36
N ASP A 44 -4.85 9.58 17.81
CA ASP A 44 -3.79 8.66 18.26
C ASP A 44 -2.95 8.11 17.10
N LEU A 45 -3.49 8.02 15.89
CA LEU A 45 -2.81 7.49 14.70
C LEU A 45 -2.07 8.61 13.96
N VAL A 46 -0.82 8.86 14.36
CA VAL A 46 -0.02 9.99 13.86
C VAL A 46 1.10 9.60 12.90
N ARG A 47 1.32 8.30 12.69
CA ARG A 47 2.38 7.75 11.82
C ARG A 47 1.84 6.75 10.82
N LEU A 48 2.38 6.76 9.60
CA LEU A 48 1.98 5.82 8.56
C LEU A 48 2.22 4.36 8.96
N ARG A 49 3.34 4.05 9.64
CA ARG A 49 3.59 2.68 10.10
C ARG A 49 2.70 2.25 11.24
N GLN A 50 2.19 3.20 12.03
CA GLN A 50 1.19 2.91 13.06
C GLN A 50 -0.16 2.60 12.41
N LEU A 51 -0.61 3.42 11.46
CA LEU A 51 -1.81 3.16 10.66
C LEU A 51 -1.73 1.79 9.96
N ALA A 52 -0.60 1.49 9.30
CA ALA A 52 -0.40 0.24 8.60
C ALA A 52 -0.45 -0.99 9.51
N ARG A 53 -0.27 -0.84 10.83
CA ARG A 53 -0.31 -1.95 11.79
C ARG A 53 -1.72 -2.30 12.28
N GLU A 54 -2.71 -1.46 12.01
CA GLU A 54 -4.11 -1.73 12.37
C GLU A 54 -4.73 -2.84 11.49
N GLY A 55 -4.12 -3.17 10.35
CA GLY A 55 -4.63 -4.18 9.41
C GLY A 55 -3.98 -4.07 8.03
N ILE A 56 -4.73 -4.42 6.99
CA ILE A 56 -4.33 -4.11 5.62
C ILE A 56 -4.77 -2.68 5.30
N THR A 57 -3.82 -1.85 4.90
CA THR A 57 -4.09 -0.45 4.55
C THR A 57 -3.95 -0.27 3.04
N VAL A 58 -4.96 0.33 2.41
CA VAL A 58 -4.94 0.70 0.99
C VAL A 58 -4.88 2.22 0.89
N LEU A 59 -3.80 2.76 0.35
CA LEU A 59 -3.66 4.19 0.07
C LEU A 59 -4.01 4.46 -1.38
N VAL A 60 -4.86 5.45 -1.63
CA VAL A 60 -5.38 5.78 -2.96
C VAL A 60 -4.90 7.18 -3.33
N GLY A 61 -4.13 7.28 -4.41
CA GLY A 61 -3.73 8.57 -4.98
C GLY A 61 -4.95 9.38 -5.44
N ASP A 62 -4.80 10.69 -5.57
CA ASP A 62 -5.92 11.64 -5.73
C ASP A 62 -6.68 11.55 -7.06
N GLU A 63 -6.13 10.86 -8.05
CA GLU A 63 -6.78 10.59 -9.35
C GLU A 63 -7.19 9.11 -9.50
N ALA A 64 -6.67 8.22 -8.65
CA ALA A 64 -7.00 6.80 -8.68
C ALA A 64 -8.45 6.50 -8.23
N PRO A 65 -9.20 5.62 -8.94
CA PRO A 65 -10.53 5.22 -8.49
C PRO A 65 -10.50 4.52 -7.13
N HIS A 66 -11.47 4.84 -6.26
CA HIS A 66 -11.56 4.25 -4.93
C HIS A 66 -11.98 2.76 -5.03
N PRO A 67 -11.18 1.81 -4.51
CA PRO A 67 -11.52 0.39 -4.55
C PRO A 67 -12.68 0.06 -3.62
N ARG A 68 -13.56 -0.85 -4.06
CA ARG A 68 -14.57 -1.46 -3.21
C ARG A 68 -14.02 -2.75 -2.63
N LEU A 69 -13.74 -2.75 -1.33
CA LEU A 69 -13.24 -3.88 -0.57
C LEU A 69 -14.14 -4.11 0.65
N PRO A 70 -14.24 -5.34 1.17
CA PRO A 70 -14.92 -5.58 2.44
C PRO A 70 -14.14 -4.91 3.58
N GLU A 71 -14.83 -4.46 4.63
CA GLU A 71 -14.21 -3.82 5.81
C GLU A 71 -13.29 -4.77 6.58
N ALA A 72 -13.52 -6.08 6.47
CA ALA A 72 -12.67 -7.11 7.07
C ALA A 72 -12.55 -8.34 6.16
N LEU A 73 -11.42 -9.03 6.29
CA LEU A 73 -11.16 -10.32 5.67
C LEU A 73 -11.34 -11.45 6.71
N PRO A 74 -11.42 -12.73 6.28
CA PRO A 74 -11.59 -13.84 7.22
C PRO A 74 -10.51 -13.88 8.31
N GLY A 75 -10.93 -14.15 9.54
CA GLY A 75 -10.11 -13.97 10.74
C GLY A 75 -10.12 -12.55 11.29
N ASP A 76 -11.16 -11.78 10.95
CA ASP A 76 -11.40 -10.39 11.39
C ASP A 76 -10.24 -9.43 11.12
N LEU A 77 -9.45 -9.72 10.07
CA LEU A 77 -8.34 -8.87 9.67
C LEU A 77 -8.90 -7.60 9.01
N PRO A 78 -8.73 -6.41 9.62
CA PRO A 78 -9.32 -5.19 9.08
C PRO A 78 -8.71 -4.80 7.74
N ILE A 79 -9.55 -4.25 6.86
CA ILE A 79 -9.13 -3.51 5.67
C ILE A 79 -9.58 -2.06 5.82
N ALA A 80 -8.65 -1.13 5.59
CA ALA A 80 -8.96 0.29 5.59
C ALA A 80 -8.45 0.93 4.29
N VAL A 81 -9.30 1.72 3.64
CA VAL A 81 -8.98 2.45 2.41
C VAL A 81 -8.94 3.93 2.72
N HIS A 82 -7.84 4.61 2.37
CA HIS A 82 -7.63 6.02 2.64
C HIS A 82 -7.21 6.75 1.37
N ARG A 83 -7.76 7.94 1.11
CA ARG A 83 -7.16 8.85 0.15
C ARG A 83 -5.87 9.41 0.75
N ILE A 84 -4.83 9.57 -0.08
CA ILE A 84 -3.57 10.16 0.38
C ILE A 84 -3.80 11.60 0.86
N ALA A 85 -4.56 12.42 0.11
CA ALA A 85 -4.89 13.79 0.51
C ALA A 85 -5.71 13.91 1.82
N ASP A 86 -6.44 12.86 2.22
CA ASP A 86 -7.18 12.86 3.49
C ASP A 86 -6.25 12.59 4.69
N LEU A 87 -5.13 11.88 4.46
CA LEU A 87 -4.13 11.58 5.47
C LEU A 87 -3.06 12.65 5.60
N ASP A 88 -2.83 13.40 4.53
CA ASP A 88 -1.88 14.50 4.49
C ASP A 88 -2.42 15.63 3.60
N GLY A 89 -2.78 16.75 4.21
CA GLY A 89 -3.19 17.96 3.48
C GLY A 89 -2.03 18.68 2.78
N GLY A 90 -0.79 18.20 2.95
CA GLY A 90 0.41 18.71 2.29
C GLY A 90 1.10 17.65 1.41
N PRO A 91 2.34 17.93 0.97
CA PRO A 91 3.05 17.05 0.05
C PRO A 91 3.93 16.00 0.75
N THR A 92 3.86 15.86 2.08
CA THR A 92 4.83 15.09 2.87
C THR A 92 4.75 13.59 2.58
N LEU A 93 3.56 13.00 2.75
CA LEU A 93 3.24 11.61 2.47
C LEU A 93 3.43 11.25 0.99
N PRO A 94 2.84 11.98 0.00
CA PRO A 94 3.03 11.63 -1.41
C PRO A 94 4.49 11.73 -1.84
N ASN A 95 5.25 12.74 -1.37
CA ASN A 95 6.69 12.84 -1.68
C ASN A 95 7.50 11.71 -1.05
N ALA A 96 7.21 11.36 0.21
CA ALA A 96 7.92 10.28 0.89
C ALA A 96 7.72 8.92 0.21
N LEU A 97 6.51 8.66 -0.31
CA LEU A 97 6.21 7.49 -1.12
C LEU A 97 6.75 7.59 -2.55
N GLY A 98 7.02 8.81 -3.02
CA GLY A 98 7.14 9.12 -4.44
C GLY A 98 5.88 8.73 -5.21
N ALA A 99 4.71 8.81 -4.57
CA ALA A 99 3.44 8.32 -5.10
C ALA A 99 2.99 9.17 -6.29
N ARG A 100 2.46 8.51 -7.33
CA ARG A 100 1.77 9.18 -8.42
C ARG A 100 0.27 9.32 -8.08
N PRO A 101 -0.42 10.35 -8.58
CA PRO A 101 -1.85 10.54 -8.30
C PRO A 101 -2.74 9.40 -8.76
N ASP A 102 -2.33 8.64 -9.78
CA ASP A 102 -3.05 7.50 -10.36
C ASP A 102 -2.75 6.15 -9.68
N GLU A 103 -1.87 6.12 -8.67
CA GLU A 103 -1.45 4.89 -8.01
C GLU A 103 -2.32 4.50 -6.82
N ILE A 104 -2.41 3.18 -6.60
CA ILE A 104 -3.01 2.57 -5.42
C ILE A 104 -1.95 1.71 -4.73
N TRP A 105 -1.74 1.94 -3.45
CA TRP A 105 -0.74 1.25 -2.64
C TRP A 105 -1.43 0.30 -1.68
N VAL A 106 -0.96 -0.94 -1.58
CA VAL A 106 -1.43 -1.93 -0.61
C VAL A 106 -0.32 -2.18 0.40
N LEU A 107 -0.60 -1.91 1.67
CA LEU A 107 0.32 -2.09 2.79
C LEU A 107 -0.09 -3.27 3.66
N ARG A 108 0.91 -3.96 4.18
CA ARG A 108 0.78 -5.10 5.08
C ARG A 108 0.71 -4.63 6.54
N PRO A 109 0.12 -5.45 7.44
CA PRO A 109 0.14 -5.20 8.89
C PRO A 109 1.54 -5.01 9.51
N ASP A 110 2.60 -5.45 8.84
CA ASP A 110 3.99 -5.26 9.27
C ASP A 110 4.65 -3.99 8.68
N ALA A 111 3.87 -3.13 8.04
CA ALA A 111 4.25 -1.89 7.37
C ALA A 111 5.09 -2.05 6.09
N TYR A 112 5.12 -3.24 5.49
CA TYR A 112 5.71 -3.45 4.16
C TYR A 112 4.72 -3.14 3.04
N VAL A 113 5.21 -2.60 1.94
CA VAL A 113 4.45 -2.45 0.71
C VAL A 113 4.24 -3.83 0.09
N ALA A 114 2.98 -4.25 -0.06
CA ALA A 114 2.63 -5.48 -0.77
C ALA A 114 2.54 -5.25 -2.29
N ALA A 115 1.95 -4.13 -2.70
CA ALA A 115 1.74 -3.81 -4.10
C ALA A 115 1.63 -2.29 -4.32
N VAL A 116 2.02 -1.85 -5.50
CA VAL A 116 1.69 -0.53 -6.08
C VAL A 116 1.03 -0.81 -7.41
N LEU A 117 -0.19 -0.30 -7.60
CA LEU A 117 -1.08 -0.73 -8.66
C LEU A 117 -1.60 0.49 -9.43
N PRO A 118 -1.53 0.48 -10.77
CA PRO A 118 -2.09 1.56 -11.59
C PRO A 118 -3.60 1.41 -11.84
N ARG A 119 -4.21 0.28 -11.41
CA ARG A 119 -5.63 0.00 -11.68
C ARG A 119 -6.34 -0.57 -10.47
N VAL A 120 -7.51 -0.02 -10.19
CA VAL A 120 -8.40 -0.44 -9.09
C VAL A 120 -8.81 -1.92 -9.18
N ALA A 121 -8.96 -2.45 -10.40
CA ALA A 121 -9.38 -3.83 -10.64
C ALA A 121 -8.33 -4.89 -10.25
N ASP A 122 -7.11 -4.47 -9.90
CA ASP A 122 -6.02 -5.34 -9.49
C ASP A 122 -5.80 -5.34 -7.96
N VAL A 123 -6.53 -4.49 -7.23
CA VAL A 123 -6.43 -4.37 -5.77
C VAL A 123 -6.91 -5.63 -5.07
N ALA A 124 -8.12 -6.12 -5.40
CA ALA A 124 -8.65 -7.35 -4.81
C ALA A 124 -7.76 -8.59 -5.09
N PRO A 125 -7.26 -8.82 -6.32
CA PRO A 125 -6.21 -9.81 -6.58
C PRO A 125 -4.96 -9.66 -5.71
N ALA A 126 -4.43 -8.43 -5.54
CA ALA A 126 -3.25 -8.19 -4.72
C ALA A 126 -3.50 -8.49 -3.23
N VAL A 127 -4.67 -8.13 -2.71
CA VAL A 127 -5.11 -8.47 -1.34
C VAL A 127 -5.24 -9.98 -1.17
N ALA A 128 -5.85 -10.69 -2.13
CA ALA A 128 -5.94 -12.15 -2.08
C ALA A 128 -4.54 -12.80 -2.08
N ARG A 129 -3.63 -12.31 -2.92
CA ARG A 129 -2.23 -12.76 -2.96
C ARG A 129 -1.51 -12.52 -1.63
N LEU A 130 -1.72 -11.35 -1.01
CA LEU A 130 -1.16 -11.01 0.29
C LEU A 130 -1.60 -12.00 1.38
N LEU A 131 -2.84 -12.48 1.33
CA LEU A 131 -3.36 -13.50 2.24
C LEU A 131 -2.86 -14.91 1.95
N GLY A 132 -1.97 -15.10 0.98
CA GLY A 132 -1.57 -16.43 0.51
C GLY A 132 -2.70 -17.21 -0.17
N ARG A 133 -3.76 -16.52 -0.60
CA ARG A 133 -4.85 -17.16 -1.35
C ARG A 133 -4.47 -17.24 -2.81
N ALA A 134 -4.74 -18.39 -3.42
CA ALA A 134 -4.63 -18.56 -4.86
C ALA A 134 -5.53 -17.53 -5.55
N VAL A 135 -4.93 -16.61 -6.29
CA VAL A 135 -5.66 -15.71 -7.18
C VAL A 135 -6.03 -16.53 -8.42
N PRO A 136 -7.32 -16.67 -8.79
CA PRO A 136 -7.66 -17.30 -10.06
C PRO A 136 -7.02 -16.49 -11.19
N SER A 137 -6.22 -17.16 -12.03
CA SER A 137 -5.59 -16.54 -13.20
C SER A 137 -6.69 -16.00 -14.13
N ARG A 138 -6.63 -14.70 -14.46
CA ARG A 138 -7.44 -14.19 -15.56
C ARG A 138 -6.92 -14.83 -16.85
N VAL A 139 -7.68 -15.74 -17.43
CA VAL A 139 -7.45 -16.23 -18.79
C VAL A 139 -7.88 -15.11 -19.74
N PRO A 140 -7.01 -14.59 -20.61
CA PRO A 140 -7.43 -13.67 -21.66
C PRO A 140 -8.29 -14.43 -22.69
N ALA A 141 -9.39 -13.79 -23.11
CA ALA A 141 -10.25 -14.25 -24.21
C ALA A 141 -9.58 -14.02 -25.57
#